data_AF-A0AA41VLX3-F1
#
_entry.id   AF-A0AA41VLX3-F1
#
_cell.length_a   1.000
_cell.length_b   1.000
_cell.length_c   1.000
_cell.angle_alpha   90.00
_cell.angle_beta   90.00
_cell.angle_gamma   90.00
#
_symmetry.space_group_name_H-M   'P 1'
#
loop_
_entity.id
_entity.type
_entity.pdbx_description
1 polymer ?
#
loop_
_entity_poly.entity_id
_entity_poly.type
_entity_poly.pdbx_seq_one_letter_code
_entity_poly.pdbx_strand_id
1 'polypeptide(L)'
;MGFTSDMFVRPISDIKIPNHDYKTIFKTAQQCRQHPPQISLYASHYHLMKRVHKATTITTTCILKEERDRCSSPSFTSHGLRFIRGKKLLSELSTWRIGGPCKYFVQVFDRNQLLSAIRYCHERSIRFLIIGKGSNCLFDDAGFDGCVILNRIDFIEETKPGIYRVGSGYPFNQLGVRCSNDGFTGLEFASGVPGTVGGGAFMNAGANGQEISDAIYSVEILQTDGRLETINRNDLAFGYRKSSFQDMQDLAAIVAVTFKLKPFPSAREQQKEYLTKRRLSQPLGERSAGSVFKNPEGIGVSAGELIEKAGLKGFRLGNAKISEMHANFFINCGSTSKDMIELINLVKEKVKDKFKVELREEIQYVSPI
;
A
#
# COMPACT_ATOMS: atom_id res chain seq x y z
N MET A 1 9.37 -23.14 25.95
CA MET A 1 8.40 -22.10 26.34
C MET A 1 8.09 -21.28 25.09
N GLY A 2 6.83 -20.93 24.84
CA GLY A 2 6.42 -20.32 23.58
C GLY A 2 6.64 -18.81 23.54
N PHE A 3 7.00 -18.29 22.38
CA PHE A 3 6.94 -16.87 22.05
C PHE A 3 6.01 -16.72 20.84
N THR A 4 4.90 -16.00 21.00
CA THR A 4 4.02 -15.62 19.89
C THR A 4 4.66 -14.47 19.12
N SER A 5 4.99 -14.70 17.85
CA SER A 5 5.59 -13.68 16.98
C SER A 5 4.51 -12.82 16.33
N ASP A 6 3.88 -11.96 17.11
CA ASP A 6 2.79 -11.08 16.66
C ASP A 6 3.30 -9.95 15.76
N MET A 7 3.56 -10.28 14.48
CA MET A 7 3.87 -9.29 13.44
C MET A 7 2.59 -8.58 12.98
N PHE A 8 2.21 -7.54 13.71
CA PHE A 8 1.09 -6.66 13.36
C PHE A 8 1.36 -5.89 12.04
N VAL A 9 0.72 -6.31 10.95
CA VAL A 9 0.30 -5.36 9.92
C VAL A 9 -0.89 -4.60 10.50
N ARG A 10 -0.60 -3.47 11.16
CA ARG A 10 -1.57 -2.75 11.99
C ARG A 10 -2.76 -2.24 11.17
N PRO A 11 -4.01 -2.40 11.65
CA PRO A 11 -5.08 -1.49 11.28
C PRO A 11 -4.77 -0.09 11.81
N ILE A 12 -4.97 0.94 10.98
CA ILE A 12 -4.98 2.33 11.45
C ILE A 12 -6.40 2.64 11.98
N SER A 13 -6.76 1.97 13.09
CA SER A 13 -8.07 2.10 13.76
C SER A 13 -8.00 2.81 15.11
N ASP A 14 -6.85 2.78 15.78
CA ASP A 14 -6.75 3.05 17.22
C ASP A 14 -6.17 4.45 17.55
N ILE A 15 -6.22 5.38 16.60
CA ILE A 15 -5.70 6.76 16.77
C ILE A 15 -6.84 7.71 17.17
N LYS A 16 -6.81 8.21 18.40
CA LYS A 16 -7.65 9.33 18.85
C LYS A 16 -6.98 10.67 18.51
N ILE A 17 -7.26 11.22 17.33
CA ILE A 17 -6.85 12.58 16.99
C ILE A 17 -7.66 13.59 17.86
N PRO A 18 -7.03 14.62 18.46
CA PRO A 18 -7.74 15.66 19.20
C PRO A 18 -8.73 16.44 18.31
N ASN A 19 -9.94 16.70 18.80
CA ASN A 19 -10.90 17.57 18.14
C ASN A 19 -10.43 19.03 18.16
N HIS A 20 -9.75 19.48 17.10
CA HIS A 20 -9.58 20.91 16.85
C HIS A 20 -10.91 21.54 16.41
N ASP A 21 -11.33 22.61 17.09
CA ASP A 21 -12.66 23.20 16.97
C ASP A 21 -12.84 23.95 15.63
N TYR A 22 -13.65 23.38 14.71
CA TYR A 22 -13.94 23.93 13.38
C TYR A 22 -14.83 25.20 13.38
N LYS A 23 -15.02 25.88 14.53
CA LYS A 23 -15.83 27.12 14.64
C LYS A 23 -15.19 28.38 14.06
N THR A 24 -13.96 28.33 13.56
CA THR A 24 -13.22 29.51 13.08
C THR A 24 -13.39 29.80 11.57
N ILE A 25 -14.41 29.24 10.92
CA ILE A 25 -14.75 29.54 9.50
C ILE A 25 -16.03 30.41 9.37
N PHE A 26 -16.80 30.61 10.45
CA PHE A 26 -18.00 31.47 10.47
C PHE A 26 -17.89 32.66 11.45
N LYS A 27 -16.79 33.41 11.38
CA LYS A 27 -16.60 34.67 12.16
C LYS A 27 -16.01 35.87 11.38
N THR A 28 -16.25 35.95 10.07
CA THR A 28 -15.86 37.10 9.23
C THR A 28 -17.04 37.73 8.49
N ALA A 29 -18.17 37.88 9.17
CA ALA A 29 -19.39 38.52 8.65
C ALA A 29 -20.07 39.45 9.68
N GLN A 30 -19.30 40.00 10.63
CA GLN A 30 -19.83 40.77 11.77
C GLN A 30 -19.07 42.09 12.06
N GLN A 31 -18.59 42.76 11.01
CA GLN A 31 -18.07 44.14 11.08
C GLN A 31 -18.50 44.93 9.82
N CYS A 32 -19.72 45.48 9.85
CA CYS A 32 -20.16 46.62 9.04
C CYS A 32 -21.59 47.05 9.41
N ARG A 33 -21.73 47.82 10.50
CA ARG A 33 -22.94 48.63 10.79
C ARG A 33 -22.55 49.89 11.56
N GLN A 34 -22.73 51.05 10.95
CA GLN A 34 -22.79 52.33 11.64
C GLN A 34 -24.05 53.09 11.18
N HIS A 35 -24.92 53.34 12.16
CA HIS A 35 -26.10 54.23 12.18
C HIS A 35 -27.37 53.89 11.32
N PRO A 36 -28.56 54.38 11.74
CA PRO A 36 -29.91 53.97 11.28
C PRO A 36 -30.61 55.13 10.49
N PRO A 37 -31.95 55.19 10.23
CA PRO A 37 -33.12 54.35 10.63
C PRO A 37 -33.95 53.86 9.39
N GLN A 38 -35.27 53.57 9.31
CA GLN A 38 -36.51 53.85 10.09
C GLN A 38 -37.62 52.76 9.93
N ILE A 39 -38.47 52.66 10.97
CA ILE A 39 -39.97 52.49 10.98
C ILE A 39 -40.66 51.22 10.39
N SER A 40 -41.70 50.74 11.13
CA SER A 40 -42.90 49.96 10.69
C SER A 40 -42.74 48.44 10.39
N LEU A 41 -43.64 47.51 10.78
CA LEU A 41 -44.82 47.50 11.68
C LEU A 41 -45.12 46.03 12.16
N TYR A 42 -45.37 45.81 13.46
CA TYR A 42 -46.27 44.78 14.09
C TYR A 42 -46.18 43.26 13.70
N ALA A 43 -46.93 42.35 14.34
CA ALA A 43 -46.90 41.89 15.75
C ALA A 43 -47.96 40.78 15.99
N SER A 44 -47.64 39.78 16.83
CA SER A 44 -48.56 38.82 17.51
C SER A 44 -49.48 37.89 16.68
N HIS A 45 -49.38 36.57 16.92
CA HIS A 45 -50.33 35.86 17.79
C HIS A 45 -49.85 34.44 18.15
N TYR A 46 -50.39 33.87 19.23
CA TYR A 46 -50.06 32.54 19.76
C TYR A 46 -51.36 31.77 20.06
N HIS A 47 -51.28 30.43 20.12
CA HIS A 47 -52.36 29.47 20.40
C HIS A 47 -53.49 29.28 19.35
N LEU A 48 -53.59 28.04 18.86
CA LEU A 48 -54.86 27.29 18.83
C LEU A 48 -54.59 25.85 19.33
N MET A 49 -55.56 25.21 19.97
CA MET A 49 -55.34 23.96 20.72
C MET A 49 -55.74 22.66 20.01
N LYS A 50 -54.96 21.61 20.30
CA LYS A 50 -55.35 20.20 20.57
C LYS A 50 -56.71 19.70 20.01
N ARG A 51 -56.64 18.89 18.95
CA ARG A 51 -57.50 17.72 18.61
C ARG A 51 -56.77 17.00 17.44
N VAL A 52 -56.65 15.68 17.33
CA VAL A 52 -57.20 14.53 18.08
C VAL A 52 -56.06 13.57 18.47
N HIS A 53 -56.23 12.76 19.52
CA HIS A 53 -55.23 11.77 19.97
C HIS A 53 -55.87 10.38 20.19
N LYS A 54 -56.00 9.57 19.12
CA LYS A 54 -56.24 8.12 19.18
C LYS A 54 -56.17 7.47 17.78
N ALA A 55 -55.06 6.78 17.50
CA ALA A 55 -54.90 5.82 16.39
C ALA A 55 -53.62 4.98 16.66
N THR A 56 -53.62 4.24 17.77
CA THR A 56 -52.46 3.44 18.21
C THR A 56 -52.53 2.03 17.63
N THR A 57 -51.35 1.43 17.38
CA THR A 57 -51.13 0.00 17.08
C THR A 57 -51.34 -0.42 15.61
N ILE A 58 -50.57 -1.44 15.18
CA ILE A 58 -50.52 -2.08 13.86
C ILE A 58 -49.71 -1.33 12.76
N THR A 59 -48.37 -1.31 12.90
CA THR A 59 -47.43 -1.52 11.75
C THR A 59 -45.97 -1.81 12.15
N THR A 60 -45.68 -2.12 13.42
CA THR A 60 -44.32 -2.39 13.94
C THR A 60 -43.74 -3.75 13.51
N THR A 61 -43.78 -4.07 12.22
CA THR A 61 -43.24 -5.33 11.67
C THR A 61 -42.70 -5.23 10.23
N CYS A 62 -42.83 -4.09 9.53
CA CYS A 62 -42.43 -3.99 8.10
C CYS A 62 -41.07 -3.31 7.84
N ILE A 63 -40.48 -2.59 8.81
CA ILE A 63 -39.25 -1.80 8.59
C ILE A 63 -37.96 -2.64 8.66
N LEU A 64 -38.00 -3.86 9.23
CA LEU A 64 -36.84 -4.75 9.36
C LEU A 64 -36.70 -5.78 8.22
N LYS A 65 -37.15 -5.44 6.99
CA LYS A 65 -37.08 -6.38 5.84
C LYS A 65 -36.62 -5.80 4.50
N GLU A 66 -36.22 -4.52 4.44
CA GLU A 66 -35.81 -3.83 3.20
C GLU A 66 -34.30 -3.48 3.10
N GLU A 67 -33.49 -3.93 4.07
CA GLU A 67 -32.01 -3.85 4.01
C GLU A 67 -31.34 -5.17 3.57
N ARG A 68 -32.09 -6.03 2.86
CA ARG A 68 -31.54 -7.07 2.01
C ARG A 68 -31.97 -6.78 0.57
N ASP A 69 -31.13 -7.11 -0.39
CA ASP A 69 -31.37 -7.00 -1.83
C ASP A 69 -31.56 -5.58 -2.42
N ARG A 70 -30.59 -4.70 -2.16
CA ARG A 70 -30.27 -3.56 -3.05
C ARG A 70 -28.81 -3.59 -3.52
N CYS A 71 -28.52 -4.52 -4.43
CA CYS A 71 -27.30 -4.48 -5.25
C CYS A 71 -27.40 -3.39 -6.32
N SER A 72 -26.26 -3.02 -6.92
CA SER A 72 -26.15 -2.05 -8.04
C SER A 72 -26.72 -0.64 -7.79
N SER A 73 -26.00 0.16 -7.00
CA SER A 73 -25.86 1.60 -7.27
C SER A 73 -24.37 2.00 -7.18
N PRO A 74 -23.88 2.97 -7.97
CA PRO A 74 -22.55 3.53 -7.79
C PRO A 74 -22.56 4.51 -6.60
N SER A 75 -21.75 4.26 -5.57
CA SER A 75 -21.70 5.11 -4.39
C SER A 75 -21.04 6.46 -4.69
N PHE A 76 -21.79 7.55 -4.46
CA PHE A 76 -21.33 8.93 -4.57
C PHE A 76 -20.15 9.25 -3.63
N THR A 77 -19.26 10.15 -4.05
CA THR A 77 -18.44 10.98 -3.15
C THR A 77 -18.24 12.40 -3.70
N SER A 78 -18.04 13.35 -2.80
CA SER A 78 -17.39 14.63 -3.12
C SER A 78 -15.95 14.41 -3.58
N HIS A 79 -15.47 15.23 -4.52
CA HIS A 79 -14.18 15.08 -5.23
C HIS A 79 -14.08 13.90 -6.21
N GLY A 80 -15.18 13.22 -6.53
CA GLY A 80 -15.25 12.31 -7.68
C GLY A 80 -14.60 10.93 -7.50
N LEU A 81 -14.25 10.53 -6.27
CA LEU A 81 -13.72 9.19 -5.98
C LEU A 81 -14.81 8.12 -6.18
N ARG A 82 -14.54 7.14 -7.05
CA ARG A 82 -15.41 5.99 -7.27
C ARG A 82 -15.00 4.82 -6.39
N PHE A 83 -15.66 4.68 -5.24
CA PHE A 83 -15.54 3.48 -4.41
C PHE A 83 -16.30 2.30 -5.04
N ILE A 84 -15.71 1.10 -4.96
CA ILE A 84 -16.28 -0.17 -5.39
C ILE A 84 -16.42 -1.05 -4.15
N ARG A 85 -17.64 -1.51 -3.84
CA ARG A 85 -17.92 -2.33 -2.64
C ARG A 85 -17.95 -3.82 -2.98
N GLY A 86 -17.22 -4.64 -2.24
CA GLY A 86 -17.26 -6.12 -2.24
C GLY A 86 -16.89 -6.87 -3.53
N LYS A 87 -16.75 -6.19 -4.68
CA LYS A 87 -16.54 -6.83 -5.99
C LYS A 87 -15.09 -7.03 -6.41
N LYS A 88 -14.11 -6.43 -5.71
CA LYS A 88 -12.71 -6.42 -6.16
C LYS A 88 -11.89 -7.46 -5.40
N LEU A 89 -11.32 -8.41 -6.13
CA LEU A 89 -10.43 -9.43 -5.59
C LEU A 89 -9.00 -8.91 -5.42
N LEU A 90 -8.36 -9.28 -4.32
CA LEU A 90 -6.96 -8.97 -3.99
C LEU A 90 -5.98 -9.75 -4.89
N SER A 91 -6.38 -10.93 -5.35
CA SER A 91 -5.70 -11.71 -6.39
C SER A 91 -5.62 -11.01 -7.77
N GLU A 92 -6.45 -10.00 -8.03
CA GLU A 92 -6.31 -9.10 -9.21
C GLU A 92 -5.36 -7.91 -8.95
N LEU A 93 -4.85 -7.77 -7.72
CA LEU A 93 -4.05 -6.64 -7.24
C LEU A 93 -2.64 -7.05 -6.79
N SER A 94 -2.34 -8.36 -6.78
CA SER A 94 -1.04 -8.95 -6.41
C SER A 94 -0.36 -9.63 -7.60
N THR A 95 0.98 -9.65 -7.64
CA THR A 95 1.70 -10.46 -8.64
C THR A 95 1.62 -11.95 -8.35
N TRP A 96 1.40 -12.32 -7.09
CA TRP A 96 1.17 -13.70 -6.67
C TRP A 96 -0.19 -14.25 -7.13
N ARG A 97 -1.18 -13.38 -7.37
CA ARG A 97 -2.57 -13.73 -7.68
C ARG A 97 -3.25 -14.63 -6.64
N ILE A 98 -3.00 -14.35 -5.38
CA ILE A 98 -3.66 -14.93 -4.20
C ILE A 98 -4.45 -13.81 -3.51
N GLY A 99 -5.57 -14.14 -2.86
CA GLY A 99 -6.35 -13.22 -2.04
C GLY A 99 -7.79 -13.00 -2.48
N GLY A 100 -8.68 -12.93 -1.48
CA GLY A 100 -10.13 -12.83 -1.59
C GLY A 100 -10.67 -11.43 -1.90
N PRO A 101 -11.97 -11.16 -1.67
CA PRO A 101 -12.58 -9.87 -1.92
C PRO A 101 -12.21 -8.82 -0.85
N CYS A 102 -12.02 -7.57 -1.26
CA CYS A 102 -11.96 -6.43 -0.33
C CYS A 102 -13.32 -5.73 -0.21
N LYS A 103 -13.67 -5.32 1.02
CA LYS A 103 -14.96 -4.70 1.35
C LYS A 103 -15.18 -3.37 0.63
N TYR A 104 -14.15 -2.54 0.54
CA TYR A 104 -14.11 -1.36 -0.33
C TYR A 104 -12.81 -1.32 -1.14
N PHE A 105 -12.89 -0.79 -2.36
CA PHE A 105 -11.75 -0.54 -3.24
C PHE A 105 -11.88 0.83 -3.89
N VAL A 106 -10.75 1.56 -4.01
CA VAL A 106 -10.68 2.85 -4.71
C VAL A 106 -9.32 2.99 -5.41
N GLN A 107 -9.30 3.72 -6.52
CA GLN A 107 -8.07 4.11 -7.21
C GLN A 107 -7.84 5.61 -6.99
N VAL A 108 -6.59 6.01 -6.78
CA VAL A 108 -6.21 7.42 -6.56
C VAL A 108 -5.04 7.81 -7.45
N PHE A 109 -5.25 8.85 -8.27
CA PHE A 109 -4.32 9.27 -9.32
C PHE A 109 -3.52 10.54 -8.95
N ASP A 110 -3.97 11.26 -7.91
CA ASP A 110 -3.29 12.45 -7.38
C ASP A 110 -3.32 12.51 -5.85
N ARG A 111 -2.55 13.46 -5.28
CA ARG A 111 -2.43 13.67 -3.82
C ARG A 111 -3.76 14.03 -3.16
N ASN A 112 -4.62 14.80 -3.81
CA ASN A 112 -5.88 15.28 -3.26
C ASN A 112 -6.92 14.14 -3.25
N GLN A 113 -6.92 13.29 -4.28
CA GLN A 113 -7.66 12.03 -4.30
C GLN A 113 -7.20 11.08 -3.18
N LEU A 114 -5.89 10.90 -3.02
CA LEU A 114 -5.29 10.07 -1.96
C LEU A 114 -5.72 10.57 -0.56
N LEU A 115 -5.57 11.87 -0.28
CA LEU A 115 -6.02 12.50 0.97
C LEU A 115 -7.54 12.35 1.18
N SER A 116 -8.34 12.51 0.13
CA SER A 116 -9.80 12.36 0.21
C SER A 116 -10.21 10.91 0.50
N ALA A 117 -9.49 9.92 -0.04
CA ALA A 117 -9.73 8.50 0.26
C ALA A 117 -9.38 8.15 1.71
N ILE A 118 -8.24 8.65 2.21
CA ILE A 118 -7.81 8.45 3.62
C ILE A 118 -8.82 9.11 4.58
N ARG A 119 -9.20 10.37 4.33
CA ARG A 119 -10.21 11.09 5.13
C ARG A 119 -11.56 10.36 5.14
N TYR A 120 -12.06 9.93 3.98
CA TYR A 120 -13.30 9.17 3.89
C TYR A 120 -13.29 7.91 4.77
N CYS A 121 -12.16 7.21 4.82
CA CYS A 121 -11.99 6.03 5.66
C CYS A 121 -11.92 6.39 7.15
N HIS A 122 -11.12 7.38 7.52
CA HIS A 122 -10.96 7.86 8.90
C HIS A 122 -12.29 8.36 9.51
N GLU A 123 -13.03 9.21 8.79
CA GLU A 123 -14.37 9.71 9.15
C GLU A 123 -15.39 8.62 9.47
N ARG A 124 -15.18 7.39 8.99
CA ARG A 124 -16.10 6.25 9.08
C ARG A 124 -15.51 5.06 9.86
N SER A 125 -14.35 5.25 10.50
CA SER A 125 -13.59 4.21 11.20
C SER A 125 -13.33 2.97 10.33
N ILE A 126 -13.19 3.15 9.01
CA ILE A 126 -12.89 2.08 8.06
C ILE A 126 -11.38 1.86 8.04
N ARG A 127 -10.91 0.68 8.47
CA ARG A 127 -9.53 0.23 8.24
C ARG A 127 -9.20 0.39 6.76
N PHE A 128 -8.06 0.99 6.43
CA PHE A 128 -7.57 1.03 5.04
C PHE A 128 -6.19 0.37 4.89
N LEU A 129 -5.84 0.06 3.64
CA LEU A 129 -4.54 -0.44 3.21
C LEU A 129 -4.19 0.22 1.88
N ILE A 130 -2.99 0.80 1.77
CA ILE A 130 -2.50 1.42 0.53
C ILE A 130 -1.55 0.48 -0.19
N ILE A 131 -1.76 0.26 -1.49
CA ILE A 131 -0.94 -0.65 -2.29
C ILE A 131 -0.54 -0.03 -3.65
N GLY A 132 0.65 -0.38 -4.13
CA GLY A 132 1.13 -0.04 -5.48
C GLY A 132 0.81 -1.13 -6.51
N LYS A 133 1.59 -2.22 -6.51
CA LYS A 133 1.46 -3.37 -7.42
C LYS A 133 1.16 -4.71 -6.71
N GLY A 134 1.03 -4.68 -5.37
CA GLY A 134 0.87 -5.89 -4.54
C GLY A 134 1.97 -6.94 -4.78
N SER A 135 3.19 -6.51 -5.16
CA SER A 135 4.26 -7.39 -5.63
C SER A 135 5.16 -7.96 -4.52
N ASN A 136 4.92 -7.55 -3.27
CA ASN A 136 5.56 -8.08 -2.06
C ASN A 136 4.49 -8.44 -1.01
N CYS A 137 3.31 -8.88 -1.45
CA CYS A 137 2.13 -9.06 -0.59
C CYS A 137 1.55 -10.47 -0.74
N LEU A 138 1.29 -11.14 0.38
CA LEU A 138 0.43 -12.32 0.46
C LEU A 138 -0.89 -11.91 1.10
N PHE A 139 -1.96 -11.88 0.30
CA PHE A 139 -3.32 -11.58 0.76
C PHE A 139 -4.05 -12.87 1.13
N ASP A 140 -4.82 -12.83 2.22
CA ASP A 140 -5.68 -13.93 2.65
C ASP A 140 -6.87 -14.14 1.70
N ASP A 141 -7.30 -15.40 1.51
CA ASP A 141 -8.44 -15.73 0.63
C ASP A 141 -9.81 -15.39 1.24
N ALA A 142 -9.90 -15.18 2.56
CA ALA A 142 -11.06 -14.57 3.20
C ALA A 142 -11.16 -13.05 2.92
N GLY A 143 -10.10 -12.42 2.39
CA GLY A 143 -10.15 -11.06 1.84
C GLY A 143 -9.61 -9.98 2.77
N PHE A 144 -10.31 -8.83 2.82
CA PHE A 144 -9.94 -7.67 3.65
C PHE A 144 -11.18 -6.85 4.06
N ASP A 145 -11.46 -6.75 5.37
CA ASP A 145 -12.64 -6.06 5.94
C ASP A 145 -12.50 -4.51 5.98
N GLY A 146 -11.81 -3.95 4.99
CA GLY A 146 -11.48 -2.52 4.92
C GLY A 146 -11.48 -1.95 3.51
N CYS A 147 -10.87 -0.77 3.36
CA CYS A 147 -10.66 -0.12 2.07
C CYS A 147 -9.25 -0.36 1.51
N VAL A 148 -9.17 -0.94 0.31
CA VAL A 148 -7.93 -1.03 -0.46
C VAL A 148 -7.82 0.20 -1.36
N ILE A 149 -6.83 1.05 -1.05
CA ILE A 149 -6.50 2.25 -1.81
C ILE A 149 -5.37 1.88 -2.78
N LEU A 150 -5.70 1.74 -4.07
CA LEU A 150 -4.72 1.45 -5.11
C LEU A 150 -4.10 2.75 -5.62
N ASN A 151 -2.83 2.97 -5.26
CA ASN A 151 -2.07 4.14 -5.63
C ASN A 151 -1.70 4.10 -7.13
N ARG A 152 -2.08 5.15 -7.85
CA ARG A 152 -1.82 5.39 -9.29
C ARG A 152 -1.32 6.82 -9.53
N ILE A 153 -0.62 7.40 -8.57
CA ILE A 153 0.12 8.66 -8.73
C ILE A 153 1.38 8.35 -9.56
N ASP A 154 1.29 8.43 -10.89
CA ASP A 154 2.31 7.95 -11.83
C ASP A 154 2.87 9.04 -12.78
N PHE A 155 3.01 10.27 -12.26
CA PHE A 155 3.80 11.30 -12.93
C PHE A 155 5.31 11.05 -12.82
N ILE A 156 6.08 11.61 -13.75
CA ILE A 156 7.54 11.72 -13.69
C ILE A 156 7.96 13.09 -14.25
N GLU A 157 8.73 13.84 -13.47
CA GLU A 157 9.14 15.22 -13.74
C GLU A 157 10.67 15.31 -13.61
N GLU A 158 11.38 15.59 -14.71
CA GLU A 158 12.80 15.94 -14.63
C GLU A 158 12.93 17.43 -14.28
N THR A 159 13.35 17.71 -13.05
CA THR A 159 13.42 19.09 -12.52
C THR A 159 14.71 19.81 -12.91
N LYS A 160 15.79 19.04 -13.10
CA LYS A 160 17.13 19.38 -13.59
C LYS A 160 17.74 18.09 -14.16
N PRO A 161 18.77 18.14 -15.04
CA PRO A 161 19.44 16.95 -15.55
C PRO A 161 19.78 15.93 -14.47
N GLY A 162 19.16 14.75 -14.52
CA GLY A 162 19.35 13.66 -13.56
C GLY A 162 18.65 13.81 -12.21
N ILE A 163 17.81 14.83 -12.02
CA ILE A 163 17.01 15.06 -10.80
C ILE A 163 15.53 14.87 -11.11
N TYR A 164 15.07 13.63 -10.95
CA TYR A 164 13.71 13.20 -11.26
C TYR A 164 12.83 13.20 -10.00
N ARG A 165 11.74 13.96 -10.03
CA ARG A 165 10.64 13.87 -9.05
C ARG A 165 9.58 12.92 -9.61
N VAL A 166 9.23 11.87 -8.87
CA VAL A 166 8.46 10.73 -9.40
C VAL A 166 7.33 10.36 -8.46
N GLY A 167 6.13 10.18 -9.02
CA GLY A 167 4.95 9.74 -8.28
C GLY A 167 5.12 8.36 -7.66
N SER A 168 4.63 8.18 -6.44
CA SER A 168 4.73 6.92 -5.67
C SER A 168 4.04 5.70 -6.31
N GLY A 169 3.07 5.93 -7.20
CA GLY A 169 2.40 4.91 -8.02
C GLY A 169 3.16 4.54 -9.31
N TYR A 170 4.17 5.30 -9.70
CA TYR A 170 4.94 5.07 -10.94
C TYR A 170 5.62 3.68 -10.95
N PRO A 171 5.60 2.92 -12.05
CA PRO A 171 6.23 1.59 -12.11
C PRO A 171 7.75 1.66 -11.93
N PHE A 172 8.27 1.04 -10.87
CA PHE A 172 9.69 1.16 -10.50
C PHE A 172 10.64 0.62 -11.58
N ASN A 173 10.21 -0.42 -12.31
CA ASN A 173 10.93 -0.96 -13.46
C ASN A 173 10.95 -0.02 -14.67
N GLN A 174 9.93 0.81 -14.87
CA GLN A 174 9.96 1.82 -15.93
C GLN A 174 10.88 2.99 -15.56
N LEU A 175 11.02 3.32 -14.27
CA LEU A 175 11.93 4.38 -13.82
C LEU A 175 13.38 4.00 -14.11
N GLY A 176 13.82 2.80 -13.71
CA GLY A 176 15.16 2.30 -14.03
C GLY A 176 15.43 2.29 -15.53
N VAL A 177 14.50 1.75 -16.33
CA VAL A 177 14.61 1.76 -17.80
C VAL A 177 14.71 3.19 -18.35
N ARG A 178 13.92 4.14 -17.83
CA ARG A 178 13.93 5.53 -18.29
C ARG A 178 15.28 6.20 -18.02
N CYS A 179 15.69 6.26 -16.75
CA CYS A 179 16.92 6.93 -16.34
C CYS A 179 18.17 6.33 -17.01
N SER A 180 18.23 5.01 -17.22
CA SER A 180 19.36 4.38 -17.93
C SER A 180 19.37 4.65 -19.44
N ASN A 181 18.22 4.86 -20.08
CA ASN A 181 18.18 5.31 -21.48
C ASN A 181 18.51 6.81 -21.61
N ASP A 182 18.11 7.62 -20.62
CA ASP A 182 18.42 9.06 -20.53
C ASP A 182 19.90 9.32 -20.14
N GLY A 183 20.68 8.28 -19.83
CA GLY A 183 22.14 8.36 -19.63
C GLY A 183 22.58 8.51 -18.16
N PHE A 184 21.75 8.12 -17.19
CA PHE A 184 22.02 8.28 -15.76
C PHE A 184 22.16 6.96 -14.99
N THR A 185 23.11 6.93 -14.05
CA THR A 185 23.37 5.81 -13.13
C THR A 185 22.80 6.03 -11.73
N GLY A 186 22.45 4.91 -11.06
CA GLY A 186 21.91 4.81 -9.71
C GLY A 186 20.56 4.07 -9.62
N LEU A 187 19.99 3.64 -10.76
CA LEU A 187 18.69 2.96 -10.83
C LEU A 187 18.62 1.85 -11.91
N GLU A 188 19.75 1.48 -12.53
CA GLU A 188 19.85 0.42 -13.54
C GLU A 188 19.23 -0.88 -13.03
N PHE A 189 19.51 -1.23 -11.76
CA PHE A 189 19.00 -2.42 -11.08
C PHE A 189 17.47 -2.45 -10.99
N ALA A 190 16.83 -1.29 -10.87
CA ALA A 190 15.39 -1.15 -10.73
C ALA A 190 14.65 -1.65 -11.98
N SER A 191 15.29 -1.62 -13.15
CA SER A 191 14.72 -2.05 -14.45
C SER A 191 14.08 -3.44 -14.46
N GLY A 192 14.52 -4.34 -13.57
CA GLY A 192 13.93 -5.67 -13.41
C GLY A 192 12.96 -5.82 -12.24
N VAL A 193 12.86 -4.85 -11.32
CA VAL A 193 12.18 -4.97 -10.02
C VAL A 193 10.67 -4.69 -10.17
N PRO A 194 9.79 -5.67 -9.89
CA PRO A 194 8.35 -5.46 -9.96
C PRO A 194 7.85 -4.67 -8.74
N GLY A 195 7.29 -3.49 -8.97
CA GLY A 195 6.69 -2.67 -7.92
C GLY A 195 6.31 -1.28 -8.42
N THR A 196 6.02 -0.38 -7.48
CA THR A 196 5.93 1.07 -7.73
C THR A 196 6.99 1.80 -6.90
N VAL A 197 7.32 3.03 -7.28
CA VAL A 197 8.37 3.86 -6.64
C VAL A 197 8.16 3.99 -5.11
N GLY A 198 6.93 4.22 -4.65
CA GLY A 198 6.63 4.33 -3.23
C GLY A 198 6.82 3.01 -2.48
N GLY A 199 6.40 1.89 -3.07
CA GLY A 199 6.67 0.55 -2.52
C GLY A 199 8.16 0.20 -2.49
N GLY A 200 8.92 0.66 -3.49
CA GLY A 200 10.37 0.56 -3.53
C GLY A 200 11.02 1.29 -2.36
N ALA A 201 10.66 2.57 -2.14
CA ALA A 201 11.18 3.38 -1.05
C ALA A 201 10.79 2.82 0.33
N PHE A 202 9.53 2.38 0.51
CA PHE A 202 9.05 1.77 1.75
C PHE A 202 9.82 0.50 2.13
N MET A 203 10.11 -0.37 1.16
CA MET A 203 10.83 -1.63 1.39
C MET A 203 12.36 -1.51 1.34
N ASN A 204 12.91 -0.33 1.01
CA ASN A 204 14.29 -0.18 0.52
C ASN A 204 14.67 -1.26 -0.52
N ALA A 205 13.96 -1.25 -1.65
CA ALA A 205 14.14 -2.23 -2.70
C ALA A 205 15.53 -2.12 -3.35
N GLY A 206 16.25 -3.24 -3.42
CA GLY A 206 17.61 -3.31 -3.95
C GLY A 206 17.93 -4.61 -4.67
N ALA A 207 18.81 -4.56 -5.66
CA ALA A 207 19.32 -5.70 -6.43
C ALA A 207 20.70 -5.38 -7.03
N ASN A 208 21.47 -6.42 -7.38
CA ASN A 208 22.81 -6.28 -7.99
C ASN A 208 23.81 -5.42 -7.19
N GLY A 209 23.67 -5.37 -5.86
CA GLY A 209 24.52 -4.57 -4.97
C GLY A 209 24.15 -3.09 -4.86
N GLN A 210 22.99 -2.67 -5.39
CA GLN A 210 22.46 -1.31 -5.28
C GLN A 210 21.11 -1.32 -4.57
N GLU A 211 20.79 -0.29 -3.78
CA GLU A 211 19.48 -0.08 -3.15
C GLU A 211 18.88 1.28 -3.54
N ILE A 212 17.55 1.40 -3.50
CA ILE A 212 16.86 2.65 -3.88
C ILE A 212 17.30 3.84 -3.01
N SER A 213 17.70 3.59 -1.75
CA SER A 213 18.29 4.58 -0.85
C SER A 213 19.54 5.28 -1.39
N ASP A 214 20.23 4.71 -2.36
CA ASP A 214 21.49 5.24 -2.90
C ASP A 214 21.26 6.39 -3.89
N ALA A 215 20.04 6.45 -4.44
CA ALA A 215 19.60 7.44 -5.43
C ALA A 215 18.58 8.46 -4.88
N ILE A 216 17.93 8.18 -3.74
CA ILE A 216 16.95 9.10 -3.12
C ILE A 216 17.63 10.40 -2.67
N TYR A 217 16.99 11.53 -3.00
CA TYR A 217 17.33 12.87 -2.55
C TYR A 217 16.35 13.36 -1.48
N SER A 218 15.05 13.16 -1.68
CA SER A 218 14.00 13.43 -0.71
C SER A 218 12.74 12.59 -0.98
N VAL A 219 11.84 12.52 0.00
CA VAL A 219 10.56 11.81 -0.10
C VAL A 219 9.44 12.72 0.40
N GLU A 220 8.39 12.88 -0.40
CA GLU A 220 7.14 13.52 0.02
C GLU A 220 6.23 12.46 0.65
N ILE A 221 5.87 12.66 1.93
CA ILE A 221 4.92 11.82 2.66
C ILE A 221 3.65 12.58 3.03
N LEU A 222 2.56 11.84 3.14
CA LEU A 222 1.29 12.30 3.71
C LEU A 222 1.11 11.62 5.07
N GLN A 223 0.87 12.41 6.11
CA GLN A 223 0.59 11.92 7.46
C GLN A 223 -0.91 11.64 7.68
N THR A 224 -1.25 10.96 8.77
CA THR A 224 -2.61 10.54 9.16
C THR A 224 -3.56 11.71 9.42
N ASP A 225 -3.05 12.86 9.89
CA ASP A 225 -3.76 14.14 10.00
C ASP A 225 -4.05 14.81 8.64
N GLY A 226 -3.41 14.33 7.57
CA GLY A 226 -3.45 14.89 6.23
C GLY A 226 -2.39 15.96 5.94
N ARG A 227 -1.40 16.16 6.82
CA ARG A 227 -0.24 17.03 6.59
C ARG A 227 0.69 16.42 5.55
N LEU A 228 1.12 17.24 4.59
CA LEU A 228 2.17 16.88 3.63
C LEU A 228 3.53 17.32 4.19
N GLU A 229 4.53 16.45 4.11
CA GLU A 229 5.88 16.71 4.61
C GLU A 229 6.92 16.18 3.62
N THR A 230 8.03 16.91 3.45
CA THR A 230 9.15 16.49 2.59
C THR A 230 10.35 16.20 3.47
N ILE A 231 10.76 14.94 3.53
CA ILE A 231 11.89 14.47 4.35
C ILE A 231 13.11 14.29 3.43
N ASN A 232 14.27 14.82 3.81
CA ASN A 232 15.49 14.68 2.99
C ASN A 232 16.12 13.30 3.20
N ARG A 233 16.95 12.86 2.25
CA ARG A 233 17.68 11.59 2.35
C ARG A 233 18.49 11.43 3.64
N ASN A 234 19.06 12.52 4.15
CA ASN A 234 19.89 12.50 5.36
C ASN A 234 19.08 12.27 6.64
N ASP A 235 17.79 12.63 6.62
CA ASP A 235 16.88 12.51 7.76
C ASP A 235 16.18 11.13 7.78
N LEU A 236 16.47 10.27 6.80
CA LEU A 236 15.90 8.93 6.63
C LEU A 236 16.93 7.83 6.93
N ALA A 237 16.62 7.01 7.92
CA ALA A 237 17.34 5.77 8.18
C ALA A 237 16.91 4.69 7.18
N PHE A 238 17.90 4.10 6.50
CA PHE A 238 17.74 2.98 5.57
C PHE A 238 18.69 1.86 5.96
N GLY A 239 18.31 0.62 5.64
CA GLY A 239 19.13 -0.57 5.82
C GLY A 239 18.58 -1.73 4.99
N TYR A 240 19.19 -2.91 5.11
CA TYR A 240 18.81 -4.06 4.30
C TYR A 240 17.32 -4.43 4.47
N ARG A 241 16.53 -4.13 3.43
CA ARG A 241 15.06 -4.26 3.44
C ARG A 241 14.36 -3.53 4.60
N LYS A 242 14.89 -2.38 4.99
CA LYS A 242 14.33 -1.48 6.02
C LYS A 242 14.40 -0.01 5.62
N SER A 243 13.37 0.75 5.98
CA SER A 243 13.33 2.21 5.91
C SER A 243 12.63 2.79 7.15
N SER A 244 12.84 4.07 7.46
CA SER A 244 12.11 4.78 8.54
C SER A 244 10.58 4.73 8.37
N PHE A 245 10.09 4.57 7.14
CA PHE A 245 8.66 4.49 6.85
C PHE A 245 7.98 3.25 7.46
N GLN A 246 8.75 2.20 7.79
CA GLN A 246 8.23 0.99 8.44
C GLN A 246 8.00 1.17 9.95
N ASP A 247 8.72 2.10 10.59
CA ASP A 247 8.62 2.39 12.03
C ASP A 247 7.75 3.64 12.34
N MET A 248 7.38 4.41 11.31
CA MET A 248 6.69 5.71 11.44
C MET A 248 5.18 5.54 11.69
N GLN A 249 4.70 5.88 12.89
CA GLN A 249 3.32 5.64 13.31
C GLN A 249 2.29 6.54 12.60
N ASP A 250 2.63 7.80 12.33
CA ASP A 250 1.73 8.77 11.71
C ASP A 250 1.79 8.79 10.17
N LEU A 251 2.50 7.83 9.55
CA LEU A 251 2.58 7.73 8.10
C LEU A 251 1.27 7.19 7.52
N ALA A 252 0.57 8.00 6.72
CA ALA A 252 -0.53 7.50 5.90
C ALA A 252 -0.05 6.98 4.54
N ALA A 253 0.84 7.71 3.86
CA ALA A 253 1.34 7.33 2.54
C ALA A 253 2.68 7.99 2.16
N ILE A 254 3.47 7.32 1.32
CA ILE A 254 4.46 8.00 0.47
C ILE A 254 3.72 8.53 -0.77
N VAL A 255 3.89 9.81 -1.10
CA VAL A 255 3.21 10.51 -2.21
C VAL A 255 4.11 10.59 -3.45
N ALA A 256 5.37 10.98 -3.26
CA ALA A 256 6.36 11.09 -4.33
C ALA A 256 7.78 10.90 -3.78
N VAL A 257 8.72 10.58 -4.67
CA VAL A 257 10.15 10.43 -4.35
C VAL A 257 10.96 11.26 -5.34
N THR A 258 11.89 12.07 -4.84
CA THR A 258 12.86 12.78 -5.66
C THR A 258 14.17 12.02 -5.65
N PHE A 259 14.71 11.73 -6.83
CA PHE A 259 16.00 11.07 -7.04
C PHE A 259 17.05 12.07 -7.52
N LYS A 260 18.33 11.81 -7.20
CA LYS A 260 19.47 12.57 -7.71
C LYS A 260 20.53 11.60 -8.24
N LEU A 261 20.50 11.41 -9.56
CA LEU A 261 21.36 10.48 -10.28
C LEU A 261 22.65 11.16 -10.77
N LYS A 262 23.54 10.37 -11.37
CA LYS A 262 24.81 10.86 -11.95
C LYS A 262 24.87 10.51 -13.45
N PRO A 263 25.40 11.37 -14.33
CA PRO A 263 25.61 11.01 -15.74
C PRO A 263 26.59 9.83 -15.86
N PHE A 264 26.24 8.84 -16.68
CA PHE A 264 27.09 7.68 -16.97
C PHE A 264 26.72 7.06 -18.35
N PRO A 265 27.56 7.19 -19.38
CA PRO A 265 27.23 6.74 -20.74
C PRO A 265 26.85 5.26 -20.85
N SER A 266 27.49 4.38 -20.08
CA SER A 266 27.23 2.93 -20.09
C SER A 266 26.08 2.49 -19.17
N ALA A 267 25.31 3.42 -18.57
CA ALA A 267 24.15 3.06 -17.73
C ALA A 267 23.16 2.15 -18.49
N ARG A 268 22.92 2.44 -19.78
CA ARG A 268 22.08 1.62 -20.68
C ARG A 268 22.64 0.21 -20.93
N GLU A 269 23.95 0.02 -20.81
CA GLU A 269 24.63 -1.25 -21.05
C GLU A 269 24.60 -2.12 -19.80
N GLN A 270 24.94 -1.53 -18.65
CA GLN A 270 24.78 -2.14 -17.32
C GLN A 270 23.31 -2.52 -17.04
N GLN A 271 22.36 -1.68 -17.46
CA GLN A 271 20.93 -1.95 -17.39
C GLN A 271 20.49 -3.17 -18.24
N LYS A 272 21.04 -3.34 -19.46
CA LYS A 272 20.85 -4.56 -20.28
C LYS A 272 21.50 -5.79 -19.65
N GLU A 273 22.67 -5.64 -19.03
CA GLU A 273 23.39 -6.71 -18.36
C GLU A 273 22.56 -7.24 -17.17
N TYR A 274 22.06 -6.35 -16.31
CA TYR A 274 21.19 -6.69 -15.18
C TYR A 274 19.88 -7.33 -15.63
N LEU A 275 19.26 -6.87 -16.72
CA LEU A 275 18.07 -7.53 -17.28
C LEU A 275 18.40 -8.94 -17.83
N THR A 276 19.56 -9.13 -18.45
CA THR A 276 20.02 -10.43 -18.95
C THR A 276 20.29 -11.41 -17.80
N LYS A 277 21.07 -10.98 -16.80
CA LYS A 277 21.31 -11.75 -15.56
C LYS A 277 20.00 -12.16 -14.90
N ARG A 278 19.02 -11.25 -14.81
CA ARG A 278 17.70 -11.53 -14.20
C ARG A 278 16.85 -12.52 -15.00
N ARG A 279 16.87 -12.45 -16.35
CA ARG A 279 16.17 -13.41 -17.23
C ARG A 279 16.71 -14.84 -17.11
N LEU A 280 18.01 -14.99 -16.85
CA LEU A 280 18.66 -16.29 -16.71
C LEU A 280 18.54 -16.90 -15.30
N SER A 281 18.19 -16.10 -14.28
CA SER A 281 18.24 -16.50 -12.87
C SER A 281 16.92 -16.39 -12.11
N GLN A 282 15.85 -15.86 -12.70
CA GLN A 282 14.56 -15.69 -12.01
C GLN A 282 13.38 -16.12 -12.89
N PRO A 283 12.33 -16.75 -12.32
CA PRO A 283 11.15 -17.20 -13.04
C PRO A 283 10.26 -16.02 -13.46
N LEU A 284 10.65 -15.32 -14.53
CA LEU A 284 9.93 -14.14 -15.02
C LEU A 284 8.59 -14.55 -15.66
N GLY A 285 7.53 -13.81 -15.32
CA GLY A 285 6.16 -14.08 -15.77
C GLY A 285 5.37 -15.01 -14.86
N GLU A 286 6.05 -15.81 -14.02
CA GLU A 286 5.40 -16.68 -13.04
C GLU A 286 4.72 -15.93 -11.91
N ARG A 287 3.66 -16.53 -11.36
CA ARG A 287 2.85 -15.96 -10.28
C ARG A 287 3.59 -16.03 -8.94
N SER A 288 4.35 -15.00 -8.61
CA SER A 288 5.18 -14.93 -7.40
C SER A 288 5.22 -13.52 -6.81
N ALA A 289 5.63 -13.39 -5.55
CA ALA A 289 5.93 -12.13 -4.88
C ALA A 289 7.45 -11.79 -4.86
N GLY A 290 8.23 -12.37 -5.78
CA GLY A 290 9.69 -12.26 -5.77
C GLY A 290 10.34 -13.25 -4.79
N SER A 291 11.38 -12.80 -4.09
CA SER A 291 12.03 -13.57 -3.02
C SER A 291 11.18 -13.55 -1.75
N VAL A 292 10.87 -14.71 -1.19
CA VAL A 292 10.04 -14.80 0.02
C VAL A 292 10.80 -14.43 1.29
N PHE A 293 12.07 -14.83 1.39
CA PHE A 293 12.92 -14.59 2.56
C PHE A 293 14.03 -13.60 2.29
N LYS A 294 14.34 -12.78 3.30
CA LYS A 294 15.56 -11.98 3.37
C LYS A 294 16.77 -12.92 3.46
N ASN A 295 17.92 -12.51 2.90
CA ASN A 295 19.17 -13.24 3.12
C ASN A 295 19.58 -13.15 4.60
N PRO A 296 20.03 -14.24 5.24
CA PRO A 296 20.52 -14.18 6.62
C PRO A 296 21.81 -13.38 6.71
N GLU A 297 21.90 -12.51 7.71
CA GLU A 297 23.05 -11.65 7.95
C GLU A 297 24.23 -12.44 8.54
N GLY A 298 25.46 -11.98 8.31
CA GLY A 298 26.69 -12.51 8.92
C GLY A 298 27.21 -13.87 8.40
N ILE A 299 26.40 -14.69 7.71
CA ILE A 299 26.81 -16.06 7.31
C ILE A 299 27.34 -16.19 5.87
N GLY A 300 27.24 -15.15 5.04
CA GLY A 300 27.73 -15.15 3.64
C GLY A 300 26.95 -16.01 2.64
N VAL A 301 25.95 -16.78 3.09
CA VAL A 301 25.12 -17.69 2.27
C VAL A 301 23.73 -17.08 2.04
N SER A 302 23.22 -17.16 0.82
CA SER A 302 21.89 -16.60 0.49
C SER A 302 20.73 -17.49 0.99
N ALA A 303 19.56 -16.91 1.23
CA ALA A 303 18.36 -17.68 1.59
C ALA A 303 17.99 -18.69 0.48
N GLY A 304 18.11 -18.30 -0.80
CA GLY A 304 17.88 -19.22 -1.92
C GLY A 304 18.82 -20.42 -1.91
N GLU A 305 20.10 -20.20 -1.65
CA GLU A 305 21.10 -21.26 -1.57
C GLU A 305 20.85 -22.22 -0.39
N LEU A 306 20.38 -21.73 0.76
CA LEU A 306 19.96 -22.59 1.88
C LEU A 306 18.76 -23.47 1.52
N ILE A 307 17.77 -22.94 0.81
CA ILE A 307 16.57 -23.68 0.37
C ILE A 307 16.93 -24.71 -0.71
N GLU A 308 17.85 -24.36 -1.62
CA GLU A 308 18.40 -25.27 -2.62
C GLU A 308 19.22 -26.40 -1.96
N LYS A 309 20.13 -26.07 -1.04
CA LYS A 309 20.89 -27.06 -0.26
C LYS A 309 20.02 -27.86 0.72
N ALA A 310 18.82 -27.40 1.07
CA ALA A 310 17.80 -28.18 1.78
C ALA A 310 17.18 -29.27 0.90
N GLY A 311 17.31 -29.18 -0.44
CA GLY A 311 16.70 -30.11 -1.40
C GLY A 311 15.28 -29.71 -1.81
N LEU A 312 14.92 -28.42 -1.67
CA LEU A 312 13.54 -27.94 -1.82
C LEU A 312 13.24 -27.26 -3.17
N LYS A 313 14.19 -27.19 -4.11
CA LYS A 313 13.86 -26.79 -5.50
C LYS A 313 12.79 -27.71 -6.09
N GLY A 314 11.80 -27.11 -6.74
CA GLY A 314 10.67 -27.83 -7.34
C GLY A 314 9.66 -28.43 -6.36
N PHE A 315 9.93 -28.40 -5.05
CA PHE A 315 9.05 -28.99 -4.03
C PHE A 315 7.67 -28.31 -4.06
N ARG A 316 6.60 -29.13 -3.95
CA ARG A 316 5.20 -28.71 -4.05
C ARG A 316 4.44 -29.09 -2.79
N LEU A 317 3.64 -28.16 -2.26
CA LEU A 317 2.68 -28.40 -1.18
C LEU A 317 1.33 -27.82 -1.62
N GLY A 318 0.29 -28.65 -1.62
CA GLY A 318 -0.99 -28.30 -2.24
C GLY A 318 -0.77 -27.84 -3.67
N ASN A 319 -1.20 -26.61 -3.99
CA ASN A 319 -0.93 -25.94 -5.27
C ASN A 319 0.18 -24.87 -5.24
N ALA A 320 0.91 -24.73 -4.13
CA ALA A 320 2.09 -23.88 -4.04
C ALA A 320 3.35 -24.68 -4.45
N LYS A 321 4.30 -24.07 -5.17
CA LYS A 321 5.55 -24.72 -5.60
C LYS A 321 6.77 -23.81 -5.45
N ILE A 322 7.90 -24.34 -5.04
CA ILE A 322 9.19 -23.64 -5.11
C ILE A 322 9.72 -23.67 -6.55
N SER A 323 10.31 -22.57 -7.03
CA SER A 323 10.85 -22.49 -8.39
C SER A 323 12.08 -23.39 -8.59
N GLU A 324 12.12 -24.14 -9.69
CA GLU A 324 13.30 -24.86 -10.16
C GLU A 324 14.50 -23.92 -10.41
N MET A 325 14.21 -22.71 -10.88
CA MET A 325 15.21 -21.75 -11.30
C MET A 325 15.85 -21.05 -10.09
N HIS A 326 15.03 -20.61 -9.13
CA HIS A 326 15.47 -19.82 -7.98
C HIS A 326 14.72 -20.20 -6.71
N ALA A 327 15.36 -20.93 -5.79
CA ALA A 327 14.67 -21.58 -4.67
C ALA A 327 13.99 -20.62 -3.67
N ASN A 328 14.39 -19.34 -3.62
CA ASN A 328 13.69 -18.31 -2.83
C ASN A 328 12.39 -17.77 -3.49
N PHE A 329 12.06 -18.19 -4.73
CA PHE A 329 10.84 -17.76 -5.44
C PHE A 329 9.77 -18.84 -5.32
N PHE A 330 8.63 -18.45 -4.75
CA PHE A 330 7.49 -19.33 -4.50
C PHE A 330 6.37 -19.01 -5.48
N ILE A 331 5.86 -20.04 -6.15
CA ILE A 331 5.00 -19.94 -7.33
C ILE A 331 3.59 -20.42 -6.98
N ASN A 332 2.59 -19.60 -7.31
CA ASN A 332 1.18 -19.97 -7.26
C ASN A 332 0.81 -20.77 -8.52
N CYS A 333 0.58 -22.08 -8.36
CA CYS A 333 0.08 -22.97 -9.40
C CYS A 333 -1.40 -23.34 -9.17
N GLY A 334 -2.21 -22.38 -8.72
CA GLY A 334 -3.59 -22.56 -8.23
C GLY A 334 -3.71 -22.62 -6.70
N SER A 335 -2.77 -21.97 -5.99
CA SER A 335 -2.63 -22.02 -4.53
C SER A 335 -3.53 -21.04 -3.80
N THR A 336 -4.09 -21.49 -2.69
CA THR A 336 -4.57 -20.63 -1.60
C THR A 336 -3.40 -19.95 -0.88
N SER A 337 -3.71 -18.89 -0.14
CA SER A 337 -2.89 -18.26 0.89
C SER A 337 -2.43 -19.27 1.93
N LYS A 338 -3.31 -20.21 2.32
CA LYS A 338 -2.99 -21.31 3.24
C LYS A 338 -1.91 -22.24 2.68
N ASP A 339 -2.06 -22.76 1.46
CA ASP A 339 -1.03 -23.61 0.81
C ASP A 339 0.34 -22.91 0.83
N MET A 340 0.34 -21.60 0.59
CA MET A 340 1.55 -20.80 0.55
C MET A 340 2.17 -20.62 1.94
N ILE A 341 1.38 -20.33 2.97
CA ILE A 341 1.83 -20.25 4.37
C ILE A 341 2.39 -21.59 4.85
N GLU A 342 1.74 -22.71 4.52
CA GLU A 342 2.22 -24.05 4.87
C GLU A 342 3.55 -24.39 4.18
N LEU A 343 3.71 -24.04 2.89
CA LEU A 343 4.98 -24.21 2.17
C LEU A 343 6.10 -23.33 2.76
N ILE A 344 5.80 -22.09 3.14
CA ILE A 344 6.75 -21.17 3.78
C ILE A 344 7.21 -21.73 5.13
N ASN A 345 6.28 -22.19 5.96
CA ASN A 345 6.60 -22.77 7.27
C ASN A 345 7.45 -24.05 7.15
N LEU A 346 7.12 -24.94 6.22
CA LEU A 346 7.92 -26.13 5.91
C LEU A 346 9.36 -25.76 5.50
N VAL A 347 9.54 -24.70 4.72
CA VAL A 347 10.87 -24.24 4.32
C VAL A 347 11.66 -23.66 5.50
N LYS A 348 11.01 -22.87 6.37
CA LYS A 348 11.63 -22.37 7.62
C LYS A 348 12.06 -23.51 8.52
N GLU A 349 11.22 -24.53 8.67
CA GLU A 349 11.50 -25.76 9.42
C GLU A 349 12.74 -26.48 8.85
N LYS A 350 12.73 -26.88 7.56
CA LYS A 350 13.83 -27.68 6.99
C LYS A 350 15.16 -26.93 6.93
N VAL A 351 15.15 -25.61 6.73
CA VAL A 351 16.38 -24.79 6.78
C VAL A 351 16.89 -24.64 8.22
N LYS A 352 16.00 -24.43 9.19
CA LYS A 352 16.35 -24.41 10.63
C LYS A 352 16.88 -25.77 11.10
N ASP A 353 16.29 -26.88 10.70
CA ASP A 353 16.74 -28.21 11.09
C ASP A 353 18.11 -28.55 10.50
N LYS A 354 18.30 -28.30 9.20
CA LYS A 354 19.52 -28.71 8.47
C LYS A 354 20.71 -27.79 8.70
N PHE A 355 20.48 -26.48 8.85
CA PHE A 355 21.56 -25.48 8.92
C PHE A 355 21.60 -24.67 10.22
N LYS A 356 20.62 -24.83 11.11
CA LYS A 356 20.44 -24.04 12.35
C LYS A 356 20.27 -22.53 12.09
N VAL A 357 19.84 -22.16 10.88
CA VAL A 357 19.56 -20.78 10.45
C VAL A 357 18.05 -20.54 10.44
N GLU A 358 17.60 -19.47 11.09
CA GLU A 358 16.20 -19.04 11.03
C GLU A 358 15.98 -18.05 9.86
N LEU A 359 15.28 -18.48 8.81
CA LEU A 359 14.89 -17.58 7.72
C LEU A 359 13.81 -16.60 8.19
N ARG A 360 13.96 -15.34 7.76
CA ARG A 360 13.01 -14.24 8.02
C ARG A 360 12.39 -13.76 6.71
N GLU A 361 11.09 -13.56 6.70
CA GLU A 361 10.32 -13.15 5.53
C GLU A 361 10.63 -11.71 5.08
N GLU A 362 10.58 -11.48 3.76
CA GLU A 362 10.56 -10.14 3.12
C GLU A 362 9.13 -9.72 2.74
N ILE A 363 8.27 -10.71 2.42
CA ILE A 363 6.86 -10.53 2.06
C ILE A 363 6.02 -9.95 3.21
N GLN A 364 4.96 -9.24 2.84
CA GLN A 364 3.98 -8.67 3.78
C GLN A 364 2.68 -9.48 3.74
N TYR A 365 2.29 -10.05 4.88
CA TYR A 365 1.01 -10.73 5.05
C TYR A 365 -0.11 -9.70 5.23
N VAL A 366 -1.26 -9.89 4.58
CA VAL A 366 -2.44 -9.03 4.74
C VAL A 366 -3.60 -9.87 5.24
N SER A 367 -3.96 -9.65 6.52
CA SER A 367 -5.05 -10.33 7.23
C SER A 367 -6.44 -9.83 6.79
N PRO A 368 -7.50 -10.65 6.95
CA PRO A 368 -8.88 -10.21 6.73
C PRO A 368 -9.36 -9.16 7.74
N ILE A 369 -8.87 -9.28 8.99
CA ILE A 369 -9.14 -8.41 10.14
C ILE A 369 -8.06 -7.33 10.20
#